data_AF-A0A931KMQ6-F1
#
_entry.id   AF-A0A931KMQ6-F1
#
_cell.length_a   1.000
_cell.length_b   1.000
_cell.length_c   1.000
_cell.angle_alpha   90.00
_cell.angle_beta   90.00
_cell.angle_gamma   90.00
#
_symmetry.space_group_name_H-M   'P 1'
#
loop_
_entity.id
_entity.type
_entity.pdbx_description
1 polymer ?
#
loop_
_entity_poly.entity_id
_entity_poly.type
_entity_poly.pdbx_seq_one_letter_code
_entity_poly.pdbx_strand_id
1 'polypeptide(L)'
;MEIERTIRGAKGAFHDLVVPANAPPILKAFLIAFPDVPEERYATCIDDVQKELKMDYVQSGMMLGGFHPKQEGGGLHNTSFSPFKTALPILAIRHMHKADAVFLHGDPIHIKAYLNEFGEDGYKRMKKLIETKYAGADCSQRLTELENCKPL
;
A
#
# COMPACT_ATOMS: atom_id res chain seq x y z
N MET A 1 -10.64 -7.21 15.80
CA MET A 1 -11.89 -6.39 15.70
C MET A 1 -12.77 -6.91 14.55
N GLU A 2 -14.08 -6.63 14.47
CA GLU A 2 -14.92 -7.15 13.36
C GLU A 2 -14.43 -6.69 11.97
N ILE A 3 -14.04 -5.42 11.83
CA ILE A 3 -13.51 -4.86 10.58
C ILE A 3 -12.22 -5.58 10.16
N GLU A 4 -11.27 -5.71 11.06
CA GLU A 4 -10.01 -6.44 10.83
C GLU A 4 -10.27 -7.88 10.33
N ARG A 5 -11.19 -8.61 10.96
CA ARG A 5 -11.59 -9.97 10.55
C ARG A 5 -12.16 -9.97 9.13
N THR A 6 -13.04 -9.01 8.82
CA THR A 6 -13.60 -8.84 7.46
C THR A 6 -12.50 -8.60 6.44
N ILE A 7 -11.54 -7.73 6.75
CA ILE A 7 -10.44 -7.41 5.83
C ILE A 7 -9.51 -8.61 5.65
N ARG A 8 -9.08 -9.29 6.72
CA ARG A 8 -8.30 -10.53 6.61
C ARG A 8 -8.97 -11.56 5.68
N GLY A 9 -10.28 -11.75 5.79
CA GLY A 9 -11.04 -12.65 4.92
C GLY A 9 -11.18 -12.16 3.47
N ALA A 10 -11.20 -10.84 3.25
CA ALA A 10 -11.34 -10.25 1.92
C ALA A 10 -10.16 -10.55 0.99
N LYS A 11 -8.99 -10.93 1.52
CA LYS A 11 -7.83 -11.33 0.72
C LYS A 11 -8.12 -12.55 -0.16
N GLY A 12 -8.74 -13.59 0.40
CA GLY A 12 -9.14 -14.78 -0.37
C GLY A 12 -10.18 -14.43 -1.43
N ALA A 13 -11.24 -13.72 -1.03
CA ALA A 13 -12.27 -13.26 -1.95
C ALA A 13 -11.71 -12.36 -3.08
N PHE A 14 -10.70 -11.54 -2.78
CA PHE A 14 -10.00 -10.76 -3.79
C PHE A 14 -9.29 -11.67 -4.78
N HIS A 15 -8.65 -12.77 -4.39
CA HIS A 15 -8.05 -13.70 -5.36
C HIS A 15 -9.11 -14.41 -6.22
N ASP A 16 -10.20 -14.86 -5.60
CA ASP A 16 -11.22 -15.69 -6.27
C ASP A 16 -12.09 -14.92 -7.26
N LEU A 17 -12.19 -13.59 -7.14
CA LEU A 17 -13.01 -12.82 -8.08
C LEU A 17 -12.46 -12.92 -9.52
N VAL A 18 -13.29 -13.40 -10.44
CA VAL A 18 -12.92 -13.48 -11.87
C VAL A 18 -12.80 -12.08 -12.46
N VAL A 19 -11.65 -11.79 -13.06
CA VAL A 19 -11.45 -10.58 -13.87
C VAL A 19 -11.97 -10.87 -15.29
N PRO A 20 -12.77 -9.98 -15.91
CA PRO A 20 -13.19 -10.14 -17.30
C PRO A 20 -11.98 -10.37 -18.21
N ALA A 21 -12.09 -11.27 -19.18
CA ALA A 21 -10.97 -11.68 -20.04
C ALA A 21 -10.32 -10.50 -20.81
N ASN A 22 -11.05 -9.42 -21.03
CA ASN A 22 -10.60 -8.21 -21.71
C ASN A 22 -10.10 -7.10 -20.76
N ALA A 23 -10.02 -7.36 -19.44
CA ALA A 23 -9.58 -6.39 -18.46
C ALA A 23 -8.20 -6.79 -17.89
N PRO A 24 -7.23 -5.86 -17.82
CA PRO A 24 -5.96 -6.11 -17.15
C PRO A 24 -6.18 -6.44 -15.66
N PRO A 25 -5.65 -7.57 -15.13
CA PRO A 25 -5.81 -7.94 -13.73
C PRO A 25 -5.36 -6.87 -12.73
N ILE A 26 -4.35 -6.08 -13.09
CA ILE A 26 -3.83 -4.96 -12.30
C ILE A 26 -4.88 -3.88 -11.99
N LEU A 27 -5.96 -3.78 -12.78
CA LEU A 27 -7.05 -2.82 -12.56
C LEU A 27 -8.11 -3.32 -11.56
N LYS A 28 -7.99 -4.56 -11.10
CA LYS A 28 -8.89 -5.13 -10.09
C LYS A 28 -8.69 -4.43 -8.74
N ALA A 29 -9.79 -3.99 -8.16
CA ALA A 29 -9.82 -3.39 -6.82
C ALA A 29 -11.06 -3.84 -6.06
N PHE A 30 -10.91 -4.06 -4.75
CA PHE A 30 -11.99 -4.21 -3.79
C PHE A 30 -12.05 -2.95 -2.94
N LEU A 31 -13.24 -2.35 -2.87
CA LEU A 31 -13.53 -1.23 -1.98
C LEU A 31 -14.55 -1.71 -0.96
N ILE A 32 -14.16 -1.75 0.31
CA ILE A 32 -15.03 -2.17 1.40
C ILE A 32 -15.34 -0.92 2.21
N ALA A 33 -16.59 -0.47 2.14
CA ALA A 33 -17.07 0.72 2.83
C ALA A 33 -17.68 0.36 4.18
N PHE A 34 -17.46 1.22 5.18
CA PHE A 34 -17.96 1.07 6.54
C PHE A 34 -18.80 2.30 6.93
N PRO A 35 -20.02 2.45 6.38
CA PRO A 35 -20.83 3.66 6.57
C PRO A 35 -21.26 3.89 8.02
N ASP A 36 -21.34 2.83 8.81
CA ASP A 36 -21.79 2.89 10.22
C ASP A 36 -20.63 3.12 11.22
N VAL A 37 -19.39 3.25 10.74
CA VAL A 37 -18.27 3.64 11.60
C VAL A 37 -18.38 5.14 11.87
N PRO A 38 -18.51 5.58 13.13
CA PRO A 38 -18.59 6.99 13.43
C PRO A 38 -17.19 7.64 13.36
N GLU A 39 -17.17 8.97 13.18
CA GLU A 39 -15.95 9.74 12.92
C GLU A 39 -14.84 9.52 13.96
N GLU A 40 -15.20 9.48 15.23
CA GLU A 40 -14.28 9.26 16.35
C GLU A 40 -13.58 7.89 16.31
N ARG A 41 -14.08 6.96 15.50
CA ARG A 41 -13.52 5.62 15.34
C ARG A 41 -12.71 5.45 14.05
N TYR A 42 -12.60 6.45 13.17
CA TYR A 42 -11.83 6.33 11.92
C TYR A 42 -10.39 5.89 12.16
N ALA A 43 -9.69 6.50 13.11
CA ALA A 43 -8.32 6.14 13.44
C ALA A 43 -8.19 4.65 13.84
N THR A 44 -9.04 4.19 14.74
CA THR A 44 -8.97 2.80 15.25
C THR A 44 -9.52 1.75 14.30
N CYS A 45 -10.47 2.11 13.43
CA CYS A 45 -11.16 1.18 12.54
C CYS A 45 -10.55 1.13 11.13
N ILE A 46 -9.91 2.21 10.69
CA ILE A 46 -9.35 2.33 9.34
C ILE A 46 -7.83 2.41 9.42
N ASP A 47 -7.27 3.41 10.10
CA ASP A 47 -5.81 3.62 10.08
C ASP A 47 -5.06 2.51 10.82
N ASP A 48 -5.49 2.15 12.03
CA ASP A 48 -4.86 1.08 12.82
C ASP A 48 -5.01 -0.28 12.13
N VAL A 49 -6.19 -0.59 11.59
CA VAL A 49 -6.44 -1.83 10.84
C VAL A 49 -5.60 -1.86 9.57
N GLN A 50 -5.53 -0.75 8.83
CA GLN A 50 -4.69 -0.65 7.64
C GLN A 50 -3.22 -0.89 8.00
N LYS A 51 -2.74 -0.24 9.05
CA LYS A 51 -1.34 -0.34 9.52
C LYS A 51 -1.01 -1.76 9.98
N GLU A 52 -1.88 -2.38 10.76
CA GLU A 52 -1.71 -3.74 11.27
C GLU A 52 -1.63 -4.75 10.11
N LEU A 53 -2.51 -4.63 9.13
CA LEU A 53 -2.62 -5.60 8.04
C LEU A 53 -1.70 -5.28 6.86
N LYS A 54 -1.13 -4.08 6.76
CA LYS A 54 -0.33 -3.62 5.60
C LYS A 54 0.74 -4.64 5.22
N MET A 55 1.48 -5.15 6.21
CA MET A 55 2.57 -6.11 5.98
C MET A 55 2.05 -7.38 5.30
N ASP A 56 0.97 -7.97 5.81
CA ASP A 56 0.36 -9.21 5.30
C ASP A 56 -0.13 -9.06 3.85
N TYR A 57 -0.58 -7.87 3.47
CA TYR A 57 -0.99 -7.57 2.08
C TYR A 57 0.22 -7.35 1.17
N VAL A 58 1.18 -6.55 1.60
CA VAL A 58 2.39 -6.23 0.84
C VAL A 58 3.19 -7.49 0.52
N GLN A 59 3.35 -8.40 1.49
CA GLN A 59 4.03 -9.68 1.27
C GLN A 59 3.33 -10.61 0.27
N SER A 60 2.08 -10.34 -0.08
CA SER A 60 1.32 -11.11 -1.08
C SER A 60 1.09 -10.34 -2.38
N GLY A 61 1.96 -9.38 -2.69
CA GLY A 61 1.88 -8.63 -3.95
C GLY A 61 0.65 -7.70 -4.03
N MET A 62 0.07 -7.33 -2.89
CA MET A 62 -1.11 -6.47 -2.81
C MET A 62 -0.83 -5.20 -2.01
N MET A 63 -1.70 -4.22 -2.17
CA MET A 63 -1.74 -3.01 -1.37
C MET A 63 -3.06 -2.92 -0.62
N LEU A 64 -2.98 -2.49 0.64
CA LEU A 64 -4.12 -2.11 1.47
C LEU A 64 -4.04 -0.61 1.75
N GLY A 65 -5.01 0.15 1.25
CA GLY A 65 -5.14 1.59 1.49
C GLY A 65 -6.30 1.89 2.43
N GLY A 66 -6.09 2.84 3.35
CA GLY A 66 -7.12 3.36 4.24
C GLY A 66 -7.57 4.74 3.76
N PHE A 67 -8.88 4.96 3.77
CA PHE A 67 -9.51 6.19 3.30
C PHE A 67 -10.65 6.56 4.25
N HIS A 68 -10.77 7.84 4.61
CA HIS A 68 -11.91 8.34 5.38
C HIS A 68 -12.06 9.86 5.22
N PRO A 69 -13.20 10.46 5.60
CA PRO A 69 -13.43 11.91 5.44
C PRO A 69 -12.37 12.82 6.08
N LYS A 70 -11.73 12.35 7.16
CA LYS A 70 -10.68 13.05 7.91
C LYS A 70 -9.26 12.70 7.53
N GLN A 71 -9.04 11.83 6.53
CA GLN A 71 -7.67 11.44 6.14
C GLN A 71 -6.89 12.70 5.74
N GLU A 72 -5.67 12.82 6.25
CA GLU A 72 -4.76 13.90 5.92
C GLU A 72 -3.61 13.36 5.06
N GLY A 73 -3.15 14.17 4.12
CA GLY A 73 -2.09 13.78 3.19
C GLY A 73 -2.31 14.35 1.81
N GLY A 74 -1.28 15.04 1.32
CA GLY A 74 -1.27 15.58 -0.04
C GLY A 74 -0.93 14.53 -1.09
N GLY A 75 -1.37 14.75 -2.32
CA GLY A 75 -0.96 13.95 -3.47
C GLY A 75 0.52 14.09 -3.77
N LEU A 76 1.12 13.04 -4.36
CA LEU A 76 2.55 13.00 -4.70
C LEU A 76 3.00 14.14 -5.63
N HIS A 77 2.10 14.61 -6.49
CA HIS A 77 2.38 15.66 -7.48
C HIS A 77 1.68 16.99 -7.17
N ASN A 78 0.71 16.98 -6.26
CA ASN A 78 -0.05 18.16 -5.87
C ASN A 78 -0.45 18.01 -4.40
N THR A 79 0.20 18.77 -3.53
CA THR A 79 -0.05 18.72 -2.09
C THR A 79 -1.43 19.21 -1.69
N SER A 80 -2.08 20.02 -2.54
CA SER A 80 -3.46 20.49 -2.35
C SER A 80 -4.51 19.44 -2.74
N PHE A 81 -4.10 18.39 -3.46
CA PHE A 81 -4.99 17.26 -3.75
C PHE A 81 -5.00 16.31 -2.55
N SER A 82 -6.19 15.90 -2.10
CA SER A 82 -6.37 14.97 -0.97
C SER A 82 -6.78 13.58 -1.46
N PRO A 83 -5.83 12.76 -1.97
CA PRO A 83 -6.16 11.48 -2.62
C PRO A 83 -6.77 10.43 -1.66
N PHE A 84 -6.61 10.60 -0.35
CA PHE A 84 -7.05 9.65 0.65
C PHE A 84 -8.38 10.03 1.33
N LYS A 85 -8.95 11.20 0.98
CA LYS A 85 -10.26 11.62 1.49
C LYS A 85 -11.38 11.02 0.67
N THR A 86 -12.32 10.39 1.35
CA THR A 86 -13.53 9.77 0.77
C THR A 86 -14.76 10.21 1.56
N ALA A 87 -15.95 10.10 0.94
CA ALA A 87 -17.21 10.44 1.61
C ALA A 87 -17.55 9.48 2.77
N LEU A 88 -17.04 8.25 2.72
CA LEU A 88 -17.24 7.21 3.73
C LEU A 88 -15.90 6.55 4.07
N PRO A 89 -15.76 5.93 5.25
CA PRO A 89 -14.60 5.12 5.60
C PRO A 89 -14.48 3.90 4.70
N ILE A 90 -13.32 3.71 4.09
CA ILE A 90 -13.07 2.64 3.11
C ILE A 90 -11.70 2.03 3.38
N LEU A 91 -11.63 0.70 3.31
CA LEU A 91 -10.38 -0.04 3.12
C LEU A 91 -10.38 -0.59 1.68
N ALA A 92 -9.34 -0.22 0.92
CA ALA A 92 -9.19 -0.59 -0.48
C ALA A 92 -8.09 -1.64 -0.64
N ILE A 93 -8.40 -2.72 -1.35
CA ILE A 93 -7.46 -3.79 -1.70
C ILE A 93 -7.26 -3.75 -3.20
N ARG A 94 -6.00 -3.79 -3.65
CA ARG A 94 -5.66 -3.96 -5.07
C ARG A 94 -4.33 -4.67 -5.22
N HIS A 95 -4.03 -5.10 -6.43
CA HIS A 95 -2.67 -5.51 -6.78
C HIS A 95 -1.67 -4.36 -6.54
N MET A 96 -0.48 -4.73 -6.09
CA MET A 96 0.63 -3.80 -5.98
C MET A 96 1.02 -3.31 -7.38
N HIS A 97 1.35 -2.03 -7.47
CA HIS A 97 1.79 -1.40 -8.70
C HIS A 97 3.23 -0.91 -8.51
N LYS A 98 4.04 -0.90 -9.58
CA LYS A 98 5.44 -0.42 -9.51
C LYS A 98 5.54 0.99 -8.91
N ALA A 99 4.53 1.85 -9.14
CA ALA A 99 4.49 3.20 -8.58
C ALA A 99 4.43 3.24 -7.03
N ASP A 100 4.03 2.15 -6.38
CA ASP A 100 3.85 2.07 -4.93
C ASP A 100 5.16 2.09 -4.13
N ALA A 101 6.32 2.08 -4.80
CA ALA A 101 7.62 2.24 -4.16
C ALA A 101 7.65 3.41 -3.14
N VAL A 102 6.95 4.51 -3.46
CA VAL A 102 6.83 5.71 -2.60
C VAL A 102 6.17 5.46 -1.24
N PHE A 103 5.42 4.37 -1.10
CA PHE A 103 4.76 3.95 0.14
C PHE A 103 5.49 2.80 0.88
N LEU A 104 6.55 2.26 0.28
CA LEU A 104 7.22 1.03 0.71
C LEU A 104 8.71 1.23 1.06
N HIS A 105 9.36 2.29 0.56
CA HIS A 105 10.80 2.58 0.78
C HIS A 105 11.23 2.80 2.25
N GLY A 106 10.27 2.93 3.17
CA GLY A 106 10.53 3.23 4.58
C GLY A 106 10.80 2.01 5.46
N ASP A 107 10.60 0.79 4.95
CA ASP A 107 10.65 -0.45 5.73
C ASP A 107 11.29 -1.59 4.90
N PRO A 108 12.38 -2.23 5.38
CA PRO A 108 13.04 -3.32 4.66
C PRO A 108 12.14 -4.50 4.29
N ILE A 109 11.14 -4.83 5.12
CA ILE A 109 10.21 -5.92 4.84
C ILE A 109 9.36 -5.58 3.61
N HIS A 110 8.88 -4.33 3.55
CA HIS A 110 8.13 -3.84 2.40
C HIS A 110 8.99 -3.74 1.14
N ILE A 111 10.26 -3.31 1.27
CA ILE A 111 11.21 -3.27 0.15
C ILE A 111 11.41 -4.68 -0.41
N LYS A 112 11.69 -5.68 0.44
CA LYS A 112 11.89 -7.07 0.01
C LYS A 112 10.67 -7.63 -0.73
N ALA A 113 9.47 -7.42 -0.20
CA ALA A 113 8.24 -7.83 -0.87
C ALA A 113 8.05 -7.15 -2.24
N TYR A 114 8.34 -5.86 -2.33
CA TYR A 114 8.30 -5.11 -3.59
C TYR A 114 9.32 -5.61 -4.62
N LEU A 115 10.54 -5.96 -4.18
CA LEU A 115 11.56 -6.53 -5.07
C LEU A 115 11.21 -7.94 -5.53
N ASN A 116 10.57 -8.75 -4.68
CA ASN A 116 10.06 -10.06 -5.09
C ASN A 116 8.99 -9.94 -6.18
N GLU A 117 8.14 -8.91 -6.12
CA GLU A 117 7.08 -8.69 -7.11
C GLU A 117 7.61 -8.13 -8.45
N PHE A 118 8.59 -7.21 -8.41
CA PHE A 118 8.99 -6.44 -9.61
C PHE A 118 10.44 -6.65 -10.07
N GLY A 119 11.23 -7.43 -9.34
CA GLY A 119 12.62 -7.78 -9.68
C GLY A 119 13.51 -6.55 -9.96
N GLU A 120 14.30 -6.65 -11.02
CA GLU A 120 15.29 -5.63 -11.41
C GLU A 120 14.66 -4.26 -11.72
N ASP A 121 13.46 -4.23 -12.33
CA ASP A 121 12.74 -2.99 -12.58
C ASP A 121 12.32 -2.31 -11.27
N GLY A 122 11.86 -3.12 -10.31
CA GLY A 122 11.55 -2.66 -8.96
C GLY A 122 12.78 -2.07 -8.29
N TYR A 123 13.91 -2.79 -8.34
CA TYR A 123 15.17 -2.33 -7.75
C TYR A 123 15.61 -0.98 -8.32
N LYS A 124 15.66 -0.83 -9.65
CA LYS A 124 16.02 0.44 -10.31
C LYS A 124 15.12 1.59 -9.87
N ARG A 125 13.81 1.33 -9.74
CA ARG A 125 12.83 2.34 -9.33
C ARG A 125 12.99 2.73 -7.85
N MET A 126 13.19 1.76 -6.97
CA MET A 126 13.39 1.99 -5.55
C MET A 126 14.69 2.75 -5.29
N LYS A 127 15.78 2.37 -5.97
CA LYS A 127 17.06 3.07 -5.92
C LYS A 127 16.91 4.54 -6.31
N LYS A 128 16.32 4.81 -7.48
CA LYS A 128 16.07 6.18 -7.96
C LYS A 128 15.23 7.00 -6.97
N LEU A 129 14.22 6.37 -6.37
CA LEU A 129 13.38 7.01 -5.36
C LEU A 129 14.20 7.40 -4.12
N ILE A 130 15.02 6.47 -3.61
CA ILE A 130 15.88 6.72 -2.43
C ILE A 130 16.85 7.87 -2.72
N GLU A 131 17.53 7.84 -3.87
CA GLU A 131 18.47 8.89 -4.30
C GLU A 131 17.80 10.26 -4.46
N THR A 132 16.51 10.30 -4.83
CA THR A 132 15.75 11.55 -4.97
C THR A 132 15.25 12.08 -3.63
N LYS A 133 14.91 11.19 -2.70
CA LYS A 133 14.22 11.54 -1.45
C LYS A 133 15.17 11.80 -0.28
N TYR A 134 16.35 11.19 -0.30
CA TYR A 134 17.30 11.20 0.81
C TYR A 134 18.65 11.75 0.37
N ALA A 135 19.41 12.32 1.32
CA ALA A 135 20.74 12.86 1.07
C ALA A 135 21.74 12.44 2.14
N GLY A 136 23.03 12.50 1.82
CA GLY A 136 24.12 12.22 2.76
C GLY A 136 24.06 10.81 3.34
N ALA A 137 24.31 10.68 4.64
CA ALA A 137 24.41 9.39 5.32
C ALA A 137 23.12 8.55 5.27
N ASP A 138 21.94 9.20 5.34
CA ASP A 138 20.64 8.51 5.27
C ASP A 138 20.43 7.86 3.89
N CYS A 139 20.84 8.54 2.82
CA CYS A 139 20.82 7.96 1.46
C CYS A 139 21.71 6.71 1.37
N SER A 140 22.97 6.81 1.84
CA SER A 140 23.91 5.69 1.83
C SER A 140 23.41 4.49 2.65
N GLN A 141 22.84 4.74 3.82
CA GLN A 141 22.25 3.70 4.66
C GLN A 141 21.10 2.98 3.94
N ARG A 142 20.16 3.73 3.36
CA ARG A 142 19.00 3.16 2.66
C ARG A 142 19.37 2.41 1.40
N LEU A 143 20.39 2.85 0.67
CA LEU A 143 20.92 2.10 -0.46
C LEU A 143 21.54 0.77 -0.02
N THR A 144 22.21 0.74 1.14
CA THR A 144 22.73 -0.50 1.73
C THR A 144 21.58 -1.44 2.14
N GLU A 145 20.52 -0.91 2.77
CA GLU A 145 19.32 -1.68 3.10
C GLU A 145 18.64 -2.25 1.84
N LEU A 146 18.56 -1.46 0.76
CA LEU A 146 18.03 -1.91 -0.52
C LEU A 146 18.84 -3.06 -1.12
N GLU A 147 20.17 -3.00 -1.08
CA GLU A 147 21.04 -4.10 -1.52
C GLU A 147 20.77 -5.39 -0.74
N ASN A 148 20.64 -5.27 0.59
CA ASN A 148 20.35 -6.42 1.47
C ASN A 148 18.96 -7.02 1.25
N CYS A 149 18.06 -6.30 0.57
CA CYS A 149 16.70 -6.77 0.27
C CYS A 149 16.59 -7.53 -1.06
N LYS A 150 17.67 -7.60 -1.87
CA LYS A 150 17.64 -8.36 -3.13
C LYS A 150 17.30 -9.83 -2.86
N PRO A 151 16.45 -10.46 -3.69
CA PRO A 151 16.26 -11.91 -3.62
C PRO A 151 17.59 -12.62 -3.85
N LEU A 152 17.78 -13.76 -3.18
CA LEU A 152 18.92 -14.66 -3.39
C LEU A 152 18.90 -15.26 -4.80
#